data_AF-A0A453C0R0-F1
#
_entry.id   AF-A0A453C0R0-F1
#
_cell.length_a   1.000
_cell.length_b   1.000
_cell.length_c   1.000
_cell.angle_alpha   90.00
_cell.angle_beta   90.00
_cell.angle_gamma   90.00
#
_symmetry.space_group_name_H-M   'P 1'
#
loop_
_entity.id
_entity.type
_entity.pdbx_description
1 polymer ?
#
loop_
_entity_poly.entity_id
_entity_poly.type
_entity_poly.pdbx_seq_one_letter_code
_entity_poly.pdbx_strand_id
1 'polypeptide(L)'
;MLFLRFSDDRVETFKSQMHEAARQLSGNNISFLIGDVSTADRAFEYFGLKESDVPLLLVLASTGKYLNPTMEPDQLIPWMKQYIYGNLTPYVKSEPIPKVNDQPVKVVVADNIDEIVFNSGKNVLLEFYAPWCGHCRKLAPILEEVAVSLQDDEDVVIAKMDGTANDIPTDFAVEGYPALYFYSSSGGDLLTYDGQRTAKELISFIKKNRGAKAAAVEVTQTDAVEEEVTSSTPSGSIQDEL
;
A
#
# COMPACT_ATOMS: atom_id res chain seq x y z
N MET A 1 -2.52 -19.49 13.38
CA MET A 1 -2.56 -20.64 12.46
C MET A 1 -1.14 -21.03 12.14
N LEU A 2 -0.78 -22.30 12.25
CA LEU A 2 0.52 -22.83 11.85
C LEU A 2 0.34 -23.63 10.56
N PHE A 3 1.05 -23.25 9.51
CA PHE A 3 1.13 -24.02 8.27
C PHE A 3 2.44 -24.81 8.26
N LEU A 4 2.35 -26.11 8.00
CA LEU A 4 3.50 -26.99 7.78
C LEU A 4 3.15 -28.07 6.76
N ARG A 5 4.13 -28.80 6.24
CA ARG A 5 3.86 -30.07 5.54
C ARG A 5 3.65 -31.15 6.58
N PHE A 6 2.58 -31.93 6.49
CA PHE A 6 2.35 -33.03 7.44
C PHE A 6 3.32 -34.21 7.27
N SER A 7 4.12 -34.20 6.21
CA SER A 7 5.27 -35.08 6.03
C SER A 7 6.56 -34.57 6.68
N ASP A 8 6.57 -33.36 7.25
CA ASP A 8 7.72 -32.81 8.00
C ASP A 8 7.94 -33.65 9.29
N ASP A 9 9.18 -34.00 9.58
CA ASP A 9 9.54 -34.84 10.72
C ASP A 9 9.33 -34.14 12.08
N ARG A 10 9.17 -32.80 12.07
CA ARG A 10 8.93 -31.98 13.25
C ARG A 10 7.45 -31.77 13.57
N VAL A 11 6.52 -32.33 12.80
CA VAL A 11 5.05 -32.14 12.97
C VAL A 11 4.59 -32.37 14.41
N GLU A 12 5.04 -33.46 15.04
CA GLU A 12 4.62 -33.79 16.41
C GLU A 12 5.20 -32.81 17.45
N THR A 13 6.43 -32.34 17.24
CA THR A 13 7.03 -31.29 18.06
C THR A 13 6.22 -29.99 17.94
N PHE A 14 5.84 -29.59 16.73
CA PHE A 14 5.00 -28.42 16.50
C PHE A 14 3.61 -28.55 17.15
N LYS A 15 2.97 -29.72 17.04
CA LYS A 15 1.69 -29.99 17.71
C LYS A 15 1.83 -29.84 19.23
N SER A 16 2.89 -30.41 19.82
CA SER A 16 3.18 -30.26 21.25
C SER A 16 3.35 -28.80 21.65
N GLN A 17 4.12 -28.02 20.88
CA GLN A 17 4.34 -26.59 21.12
C GLN A 17 3.05 -25.78 20.98
N MET A 18 2.22 -26.07 19.99
CA MET A 18 0.91 -25.43 19.81
C MET A 18 -0.06 -25.74 20.95
N HIS A 19 -0.10 -26.99 21.43
CA HIS A 19 -0.90 -27.36 22.60
C HIS A 19 -0.44 -26.66 23.87
N GLU A 20 0.88 -26.57 24.06
CA GLU A 20 1.44 -25.87 25.20
C GLU A 20 1.18 -24.36 25.13
N ALA A 21 1.33 -23.74 23.95
CA ALA A 21 0.94 -22.36 23.70
C ALA A 21 -0.55 -22.13 24.03
N ALA A 22 -1.44 -23.02 23.58
CA ALA A 22 -2.87 -22.92 23.86
C ALA A 22 -3.18 -22.99 25.36
N ARG A 23 -2.45 -23.80 26.14
CA ARG A 23 -2.59 -23.84 27.60
C ARG A 23 -2.11 -22.55 28.25
N GLN A 24 -0.87 -22.13 27.95
CA GLN A 24 -0.22 -20.97 28.56
C GLN A 24 -0.91 -19.65 28.20
N LEU A 25 -1.51 -19.57 27.00
CA LEU A 25 -2.03 -18.33 26.43
C LEU A 25 -3.56 -18.30 26.34
N SER A 26 -4.25 -19.26 26.95
CA SER A 26 -5.71 -19.42 26.92
C SER A 26 -6.51 -18.17 27.33
N GLY A 27 -5.96 -17.32 28.20
CA GLY A 27 -6.60 -16.07 28.63
C GLY A 27 -6.60 -14.92 27.60
N ASN A 28 -5.94 -15.08 26.45
CA ASN A 28 -5.74 -14.00 25.47
C ASN A 28 -6.73 -14.03 24.30
N ASN A 29 -7.79 -14.84 24.36
CA ASN A 29 -8.79 -14.98 23.29
C ASN A 29 -8.17 -15.38 21.92
N ILE A 30 -7.18 -16.27 21.93
CA ILE A 30 -6.48 -16.73 20.73
C ILE A 30 -6.92 -18.17 20.40
N SER A 31 -7.30 -18.38 19.14
CA SER A 31 -7.57 -19.72 18.60
C SER A 31 -6.36 -20.26 17.85
N PHE A 32 -6.03 -21.53 18.11
CA PHE A 32 -4.89 -22.21 17.51
C PHE A 32 -5.39 -23.22 16.47
N LEU A 33 -4.84 -23.14 15.26
CA LEU A 33 -5.16 -24.02 14.14
C LEU A 33 -3.86 -24.49 13.49
N ILE A 34 -3.85 -25.72 12.99
CA ILE A 34 -2.74 -26.29 12.22
C ILE A 34 -3.31 -26.70 10.86
N GLY A 35 -2.65 -26.32 9.78
CA GLY A 35 -3.04 -26.63 8.41
C GLY A 35 -1.87 -27.18 7.60
N ASP A 36 -2.19 -28.03 6.62
CA ASP A 36 -1.19 -28.50 5.66
C ASP A 36 -1.02 -27.48 4.54
N VAL A 37 0.24 -27.13 4.20
CA VAL A 37 0.56 -26.16 3.14
C VAL A 37 -0.05 -26.54 1.79
N SER A 38 -0.19 -27.84 1.47
CA SER A 38 -0.78 -28.32 0.21
C SER A 38 -2.24 -27.92 -0.01
N THR A 39 -2.89 -27.39 1.03
CA THR A 39 -4.28 -26.90 0.98
C THR A 39 -4.37 -25.37 1.08
N ALA A 40 -3.23 -24.68 1.12
CA ALA A 40 -3.13 -23.27 1.49
C ALA A 40 -2.78 -22.33 0.31
N ASP A 41 -2.74 -22.82 -0.93
CA ASP A 41 -2.30 -22.09 -2.13
C ASP A 41 -2.89 -20.67 -2.22
N ARG A 42 -4.22 -20.54 -2.07
CA ARG A 42 -4.90 -19.24 -2.15
C ARG A 42 -4.48 -18.27 -1.05
N ALA A 43 -4.25 -18.77 0.15
CA ALA A 43 -3.79 -17.94 1.26
C ALA A 43 -2.35 -17.49 1.01
N PHE A 44 -1.50 -18.40 0.54
CA PHE A 44 -0.10 -18.11 0.25
C PHE A 44 0.04 -17.08 -0.86
N GLU A 45 -0.69 -17.25 -1.97
CA GLU A 45 -0.74 -16.27 -3.05
C GLU A 45 -1.23 -14.90 -2.56
N TYR A 46 -2.30 -14.87 -1.78
CA TYR A 46 -2.85 -13.63 -1.23
C TYR A 46 -1.85 -12.87 -0.35
N PHE A 47 -1.09 -13.58 0.48
CA PHE A 47 -0.07 -12.99 1.36
C PHE A 47 1.30 -12.82 0.69
N GLY A 48 1.49 -13.23 -0.57
CA GLY A 48 2.79 -13.19 -1.24
C GLY A 48 3.80 -14.22 -0.70
N LEU A 49 3.32 -15.27 -0.05
CA LEU A 49 4.11 -16.34 0.55
C LEU A 49 4.45 -17.44 -0.45
N LYS A 50 5.53 -18.17 -0.16
CA LYS A 50 6.02 -19.31 -0.93
C LYS A 50 6.05 -20.55 -0.06
N GLU A 51 6.03 -21.74 -0.67
CA GLU A 51 6.18 -22.99 0.09
C GLU A 51 7.51 -23.07 0.87
N SER A 52 8.55 -22.38 0.42
CA SER A 52 9.83 -22.28 1.14
C SER A 52 9.72 -21.54 2.47
N ASP A 53 8.64 -20.79 2.70
CA ASP A 53 8.41 -20.02 3.93
C ASP A 53 7.82 -20.90 5.04
N VAL A 54 7.56 -22.17 4.74
CA VAL A 54 7.00 -23.16 5.67
C VAL A 54 8.14 -23.90 6.41
N PRO A 55 8.02 -24.17 7.73
CA PRO A 55 6.87 -23.91 8.62
C PRO A 55 6.59 -22.43 8.87
N LEU A 56 5.33 -22.03 8.76
CA LEU A 56 4.88 -20.64 8.88
C LEU A 56 3.87 -20.49 10.01
N LEU A 57 4.17 -19.62 10.97
CA LEU A 57 3.18 -19.17 11.94
C LEU A 57 2.54 -17.85 11.47
N LEU A 58 1.22 -17.87 11.30
CA LEU A 58 0.39 -16.73 10.89
C LEU A 58 -0.60 -16.38 12.00
N VAL A 59 -0.57 -15.15 12.48
CA VAL A 59 -1.62 -14.58 13.33
C VAL A 59 -2.46 -13.61 12.51
N LEU A 60 -3.77 -13.83 12.51
CA LEU A 60 -4.76 -12.93 11.93
C LEU A 60 -5.48 -12.23 13.08
N ALA A 61 -5.32 -10.91 13.18
CA ALA A 61 -5.94 -10.08 14.20
C ALA A 61 -6.72 -8.94 13.54
N SER A 62 -7.61 -8.29 14.31
CA SER A 62 -8.29 -7.07 13.84
C SER A 62 -7.32 -5.92 13.56
N THR A 63 -6.14 -5.93 14.20
CA THR A 63 -5.09 -4.92 14.05
C THR A 63 -4.12 -5.18 12.91
N GLY A 64 -4.22 -6.33 12.25
CA GLY A 64 -3.32 -6.70 11.16
C GLY A 64 -2.97 -8.18 11.16
N LYS A 65 -1.97 -8.50 10.33
CA LYS A 65 -1.47 -9.85 10.11
C LYS A 65 -0.05 -9.91 10.65
N TYR A 66 0.36 -11.01 11.27
CA TYR A 66 1.72 -11.17 11.77
C TYR A 66 2.23 -12.53 11.34
N LEU A 67 3.39 -12.54 10.68
CA LEU A 67 3.94 -13.72 10.03
C LEU A 67 5.32 -14.02 10.63
N ASN A 68 5.61 -15.30 10.82
CA ASN A 68 6.96 -15.79 11.10
C ASN A 68 7.24 -17.00 10.19
N PRO A 69 7.88 -16.76 9.04
CA PRO A 69 8.24 -17.81 8.10
C PRO A 69 9.45 -18.61 8.59
N THR A 70 9.61 -19.83 8.08
CA THR A 70 10.76 -20.70 8.38
C THR A 70 10.98 -20.92 9.89
N MET A 71 9.89 -20.98 10.66
CA MET A 71 9.92 -21.11 12.11
C MET A 71 10.41 -22.50 12.53
N GLU A 72 11.21 -22.54 13.60
CA GLU A 72 11.52 -23.76 14.34
C GLU A 72 10.58 -23.97 15.55
N PRO A 73 10.33 -25.22 15.99
CA PRO A 73 9.33 -25.49 17.02
C PRO A 73 9.54 -24.75 18.35
N ASP A 74 10.79 -24.60 18.81
CA ASP A 74 11.13 -23.93 20.07
C ASP A 74 10.92 -22.41 20.04
N GLN A 75 10.82 -21.81 18.85
CA GLN A 75 10.56 -20.39 18.67
C GLN A 75 9.08 -20.02 18.81
N LEU A 76 8.17 -21.00 18.74
CA LEU A 76 6.72 -20.78 18.67
C LEU A 76 6.18 -19.99 19.85
N ILE A 77 6.41 -20.46 21.09
CA ILE A 77 5.91 -19.79 22.29
C ILE A 77 6.60 -18.44 22.53
N PRO A 78 7.94 -18.32 22.45
CA PRO A 78 8.60 -17.02 22.55
C PRO A 78 8.06 -15.98 21.57
N TRP A 79 7.86 -16.36 20.30
CA TRP A 79 7.33 -15.45 19.29
C TRP A 79 5.88 -15.06 19.56
N MET A 80 5.03 -16.02 19.97
CA MET A 80 3.64 -15.73 20.37
C MET A 80 3.56 -14.74 21.55
N LYS A 81 4.52 -14.81 22.50
CA LYS A 81 4.63 -13.83 23.58
C LYS A 81 4.98 -12.44 23.06
N GLN A 82 5.90 -12.32 22.09
CA GLN A 82 6.20 -11.03 21.46
C GLN A 82 4.95 -10.43 20.81
N TYR A 83 4.16 -11.24 20.11
CA TYR A 83 2.89 -10.81 19.55
C TYR A 83 1.92 -10.29 20.63
N ILE A 84 1.67 -11.07 21.69
CA ILE A 84 0.73 -10.72 22.77
C ILE A 84 1.16 -9.45 23.52
N TYR A 85 2.47 -9.25 23.71
CA TYR A 85 3.01 -8.06 24.35
C TYR A 85 3.08 -6.83 23.43
N GLY A 86 2.66 -6.95 22.16
CA GLY A 86 2.63 -5.83 21.21
C GLY A 86 4.01 -5.44 20.67
N ASN A 87 4.99 -6.35 20.72
CA ASN A 87 6.37 -6.09 20.31
C ASN A 87 6.64 -6.40 18.83
N LEU A 88 5.63 -6.89 18.10
CA LEU A 88 5.76 -7.19 16.68
C LEU A 88 5.09 -6.11 15.84
N THR A 89 5.66 -5.84 14.68
CA THR A 89 5.02 -5.02 13.65
C THR A 89 4.12 -5.89 12.78
N PRO A 90 2.99 -5.37 12.29
CA PRO A 90 2.19 -6.05 11.29
C PRO A 90 3.01 -6.36 10.04
N TYR A 91 2.73 -7.49 9.42
CA TYR A 91 3.23 -7.88 8.12
C TYR A 91 2.66 -6.98 7.04
N VAL A 92 3.56 -6.56 6.14
CA VAL A 92 3.28 -5.80 4.94
C VAL A 92 3.66 -6.69 3.76
N LYS A 93 2.75 -6.90 2.82
CA LYS A 93 3.06 -7.63 1.60
C LYS A 93 4.02 -6.80 0.76
N SER A 94 5.20 -7.35 0.47
CA SER A 94 6.19 -6.69 -0.38
C SER A 94 6.77 -7.66 -1.39
N GLU A 95 7.07 -7.15 -2.58
CA GLU A 95 8.03 -7.80 -3.46
C GLU A 95 9.44 -7.69 -2.85
N PRO A 96 10.38 -8.57 -3.24
CA PRO A 96 11.77 -8.46 -2.82
C PRO A 96 12.37 -7.14 -3.29
N ILE A 97 13.12 -6.47 -2.40
CA ILE A 97 13.90 -5.30 -2.77
C ILE A 97 14.82 -5.67 -3.96
N PRO A 98 14.78 -4.91 -5.08
CA PRO A 98 15.63 -5.17 -6.23
C PRO A 98 17.12 -5.15 -5.85
N LYS A 99 17.87 -6.17 -6.27
CA LYS A 99 19.33 -6.24 -6.04
C LYS A 99 20.09 -5.08 -6.71
N VAL A 100 19.55 -4.59 -7.83
CA VAL A 100 20.07 -3.46 -8.60
C VAL A 100 18.89 -2.55 -8.93
N ASN A 101 19.03 -1.26 -8.63
CA ASN A 101 18.00 -0.24 -8.83
C ASN A 101 18.60 1.02 -9.49
N ASP A 102 19.36 0.80 -10.56
CA ASP A 102 20.15 1.83 -11.26
C ASP A 102 19.39 2.51 -12.41
N GLN A 103 18.26 1.96 -12.83
CA GLN A 103 17.43 2.52 -13.90
C GLN A 103 16.97 3.96 -13.57
N PRO A 104 16.71 4.81 -14.59
CA PRO A 104 16.26 6.19 -14.39
C PRO A 104 15.00 6.28 -13.53
N VAL A 105 14.01 5.42 -13.79
CA VAL A 105 12.84 5.26 -12.91
C VAL A 105 13.12 4.19 -11.86
N LYS A 106 13.21 4.61 -10.60
CA LYS A 106 13.49 3.72 -9.47
C LYS A 106 12.30 2.81 -9.15
N VAL A 107 12.61 1.56 -8.86
CA VAL A 107 11.62 0.59 -8.39
C VAL A 107 11.48 0.72 -6.87
N VAL A 108 10.25 0.92 -6.43
CA VAL A 108 9.84 0.96 -5.02
C VAL A 108 8.96 -0.25 -4.74
N VAL A 109 9.21 -0.88 -3.59
CA VAL A 109 8.43 -1.97 -3.02
C VAL A 109 8.00 -1.56 -1.60
N ALA A 110 7.07 -2.28 -0.98
CA ALA A 110 6.57 -1.87 0.33
C ALA A 110 7.68 -1.83 1.40
N ASP A 111 8.67 -2.72 1.32
CA ASP A 111 9.77 -2.78 2.29
C ASP A 111 10.79 -1.63 2.18
N ASN A 112 10.82 -0.87 1.07
CA ASN A 112 11.80 0.22 0.86
C ASN A 112 11.15 1.58 0.58
N ILE A 113 9.82 1.68 0.61
CA ILE A 113 9.11 2.92 0.31
C ILE A 113 9.50 4.04 1.27
N ASP A 114 9.66 3.74 2.56
CA ASP A 114 10.08 4.73 3.56
C ASP A 114 11.48 5.26 3.27
N GLU A 115 12.41 4.39 2.89
CA GLU A 115 13.78 4.78 2.55
C GLU A 115 13.82 5.66 1.30
N ILE A 116 13.13 5.25 0.23
CA ILE A 116 13.22 5.92 -1.07
C ILE A 116 12.37 7.19 -1.11
N VAL A 117 11.16 7.15 -0.55
CA VAL A 117 10.18 8.24 -0.68
C VAL A 117 10.31 9.23 0.47
N PHE A 118 10.15 8.78 1.71
CA PHE A 118 10.00 9.69 2.84
C PHE A 118 11.33 10.11 3.48
N ASN A 119 12.33 9.22 3.54
CA ASN A 119 13.56 9.43 4.28
C ASN A 119 14.79 9.71 3.40
N SER A 120 14.64 9.71 2.08
CA SER A 120 15.76 9.92 1.15
C SER A 120 16.32 11.36 1.19
N GLY A 121 15.57 12.31 1.76
CA GLY A 121 15.85 13.74 1.69
C GLY A 121 15.59 14.35 0.31
N LYS A 122 15.07 13.56 -0.64
CA LYS A 122 14.82 13.96 -2.03
C LYS A 122 13.35 14.21 -2.30
N ASN A 123 13.07 14.95 -3.36
CA ASN A 123 11.72 15.12 -3.90
C ASN A 123 11.39 13.94 -4.79
N VAL A 124 10.27 13.26 -4.54
CA VAL A 124 9.98 11.99 -5.20
C VAL A 124 8.65 12.05 -5.93
N LEU A 125 8.66 11.87 -7.25
CA LEU A 125 7.47 11.55 -8.02
C LEU A 125 7.30 10.03 -8.06
N LEU A 126 6.25 9.51 -7.46
CA LEU A 126 5.93 8.08 -7.38
C LEU A 126 4.69 7.75 -8.21
N GLU A 127 4.82 6.79 -9.12
CA GLU A 127 3.69 6.13 -9.79
C GLU A 127 3.32 4.84 -9.05
N PHE A 128 2.06 4.70 -8.64
CA PHE A 128 1.47 3.39 -8.37
C PHE A 128 0.83 2.86 -9.65
N TYR A 129 1.22 1.66 -10.06
CA TYR A 129 0.74 1.03 -11.29
C TYR A 129 0.26 -0.41 -11.07
N ALA A 130 -0.39 -0.95 -12.10
CA ALA A 130 -0.67 -2.38 -12.24
C ALA A 130 -0.13 -2.91 -13.57
N PRO A 131 0.49 -4.11 -13.64
CA PRO A 131 1.13 -4.60 -14.87
C PRO A 131 0.18 -4.74 -16.07
N TRP A 132 -1.08 -5.10 -15.79
CA TRP A 132 -2.12 -5.30 -16.80
C TRP A 132 -2.79 -4.00 -17.26
N CYS A 133 -2.59 -2.89 -16.55
CA CYS A 133 -3.22 -1.60 -16.82
C CYS A 133 -2.67 -0.94 -18.10
N GLY A 134 -3.54 -0.74 -19.10
CA GLY A 134 -3.15 -0.14 -20.38
C GLY A 134 -2.71 1.32 -20.30
N HIS A 135 -3.30 2.12 -19.41
CA HIS A 135 -2.88 3.50 -19.18
C HIS A 135 -1.50 3.61 -18.54
N CYS A 136 -1.18 2.70 -17.63
CA CYS A 136 0.11 2.59 -16.95
C CYS A 136 1.22 2.27 -17.97
N ARG A 137 0.97 1.30 -18.87
CA ARG A 137 1.91 1.00 -19.97
C ARG A 137 2.17 2.19 -20.90
N LYS A 138 1.18 3.07 -21.10
CA LYS A 138 1.36 4.31 -21.88
C LYS A 138 2.14 5.39 -21.12
N LEU A 139 2.04 5.43 -19.79
CA LEU A 139 2.73 6.38 -18.92
C LEU A 139 4.20 5.99 -18.69
N ALA A 140 4.52 4.69 -18.64
CA ALA A 140 5.87 4.19 -18.42
C ALA A 140 6.97 4.87 -19.29
N PRO A 141 6.85 4.97 -20.63
CA PRO A 141 7.87 5.67 -21.44
C PRO A 141 7.94 7.18 -21.16
N ILE A 142 6.85 7.79 -20.71
CA ILE A 142 6.80 9.22 -20.36
C ILE A 142 7.53 9.46 -19.04
N LEU A 143 7.37 8.58 -18.04
CA LEU A 143 8.13 8.66 -16.79
C LEU A 143 9.63 8.46 -17.02
N GLU A 144 10.01 7.57 -17.94
CA GLU A 144 11.40 7.40 -18.35
C GLU A 144 11.96 8.70 -18.95
N GLU A 145 11.20 9.35 -19.85
CA GLU A 145 11.57 10.66 -20.41
C GLU A 145 11.74 11.73 -19.33
N VAL A 146 10.84 11.78 -18.34
CA VAL A 146 10.94 12.69 -17.19
C VAL A 146 12.19 12.40 -16.37
N ALA A 147 12.46 11.13 -16.07
CA ALA A 147 13.62 10.71 -15.29
C ALA A 147 14.93 11.08 -15.97
N VAL A 148 15.05 10.81 -17.28
CA VAL A 148 16.21 11.20 -18.08
C VAL A 148 16.36 12.72 -18.15
N SER A 149 15.26 13.46 -18.30
CA SER A 149 15.28 14.93 -18.35
C SER A 149 15.72 15.60 -17.04
N LEU A 150 15.60 14.88 -15.92
CA LEU A 150 15.95 15.34 -14.58
C LEU A 150 17.14 14.57 -13.97
N GLN A 151 17.86 13.77 -14.77
CA GLN A 151 18.91 12.89 -14.28
C GLN A 151 20.09 13.61 -13.60
N ASP A 152 20.35 14.87 -13.99
CA ASP A 152 21.40 15.72 -13.43
C ASP A 152 20.92 16.49 -12.18
N ASP A 153 19.64 16.36 -11.80
CA ASP A 153 19.05 16.96 -10.61
C ASP A 153 19.06 15.93 -9.46
N GLU A 154 20.12 15.96 -8.65
CA GLU A 154 20.33 14.98 -7.57
C GLU A 154 19.24 15.00 -6.48
N ASP A 155 18.45 16.07 -6.40
CA ASP A 155 17.38 16.28 -5.43
C ASP A 155 16.02 15.73 -5.89
N VAL A 156 15.93 15.15 -7.10
CA VAL A 156 14.69 14.58 -7.64
C VAL A 156 14.85 13.08 -7.91
N VAL A 157 13.84 12.31 -7.51
CA VAL A 157 13.71 10.89 -7.85
C VAL A 157 12.40 10.67 -8.58
N ILE A 158 12.47 9.95 -9.70
CA ILE A 158 11.28 9.40 -10.35
C ILE A 158 11.21 7.92 -10.00
N ALA A 159 10.07 7.48 -9.49
CA ALA A 159 9.89 6.15 -8.95
C ALA A 159 8.56 5.53 -9.39
N LYS A 160 8.49 4.21 -9.30
CA LYS A 160 7.28 3.43 -9.56
C LYS A 160 7.15 2.26 -8.60
N MET A 161 5.93 1.88 -8.27
CA MET A 161 5.58 0.76 -7.40
C MET A 161 4.40 -0.02 -7.99
N ASP A 162 4.52 -1.34 -8.04
CA ASP A 162 3.40 -2.21 -8.40
C ASP A 162 2.45 -2.35 -7.21
N GLY A 163 1.31 -1.66 -7.27
CA GLY A 163 0.30 -1.68 -6.21
C GLY A 163 -0.50 -2.99 -6.11
N THR A 164 -0.32 -3.91 -7.06
CA THR A 164 -0.97 -5.24 -7.03
C THR A 164 -0.12 -6.29 -6.33
N ALA A 165 1.20 -6.09 -6.35
CA ALA A 165 2.17 -6.98 -5.75
C ALA A 165 2.64 -6.51 -4.36
N ASN A 166 2.42 -5.24 -4.01
CA ASN A 166 2.86 -4.63 -2.76
C ASN A 166 1.70 -3.96 -2.02
N ASP A 167 1.68 -4.07 -0.70
CA ASP A 167 0.77 -3.30 0.15
C ASP A 167 1.17 -1.81 0.09
N ILE A 168 0.19 -0.95 -0.18
CA ILE A 168 0.39 0.49 -0.32
C ILE A 168 0.24 1.15 1.07
N PRO A 169 1.17 2.02 1.51
CA PRO A 169 1.03 2.73 2.78
C PRO A 169 -0.23 3.58 2.84
N THR A 170 -0.81 3.72 4.03
CA THR A 170 -2.07 4.43 4.24
C THR A 170 -2.02 5.92 3.90
N ASP A 171 -0.83 6.51 3.84
CA ASP A 171 -0.60 7.89 3.39
C ASP A 171 -1.05 8.11 1.93
N PHE A 172 -1.09 7.03 1.12
CA PHE A 172 -1.50 7.08 -0.28
C PHE A 172 -2.92 6.52 -0.46
N ALA A 173 -3.86 7.39 -0.85
CA ALA A 173 -5.22 7.00 -1.18
C ALA A 173 -5.33 6.50 -2.64
N VAL A 174 -4.74 5.34 -2.94
CA VAL A 174 -4.75 4.78 -4.30
C VAL A 174 -6.06 4.05 -4.59
N GLU A 175 -6.95 4.71 -5.33
CA GLU A 175 -8.26 4.15 -5.72
C GLU A 175 -8.25 3.50 -7.11
N GLY A 176 -7.21 3.74 -7.91
CA GLY A 176 -7.09 3.24 -9.27
C GLY A 176 -5.72 3.46 -9.87
N TYR A 177 -5.50 2.89 -11.06
CA TYR A 177 -4.19 2.89 -11.72
C TYR A 177 -4.20 3.57 -13.10
N PRO A 178 -3.14 4.34 -13.45
CA PRO A 178 -2.04 4.74 -12.58
C PRO A 178 -2.47 5.88 -11.65
N ALA A 179 -1.90 5.92 -10.45
CA ALA A 179 -1.99 7.04 -9.52
C ALA A 179 -0.61 7.66 -9.35
N LEU A 180 -0.52 8.99 -9.39
CA LEU A 180 0.74 9.73 -9.29
C LEU A 180 0.72 10.60 -8.04
N TYR A 181 1.79 10.47 -7.26
CA TYR A 181 2.00 11.23 -6.05
C TYR A 181 3.37 11.89 -6.07
N PHE A 182 3.49 13.05 -5.44
CA PHE A 182 4.74 13.78 -5.29
C PHE A 182 5.00 14.10 -3.83
N TYR A 183 6.11 13.59 -3.32
CA TYR A 183 6.61 13.92 -1.99
C TYR A 183 7.66 15.03 -2.08
N SER A 184 7.45 16.11 -1.34
CA SER A 184 8.38 17.24 -1.24
C SER A 184 9.20 17.14 0.04
N SER A 185 10.52 16.92 -0.06
CA SER A 185 11.38 16.77 1.13
C SER A 185 11.51 18.06 1.94
N SER A 186 11.33 19.23 1.30
CA SER A 186 11.39 20.53 1.98
C SER A 186 10.12 20.86 2.77
N GLY A 187 8.96 20.36 2.32
CA GLY A 187 7.66 20.59 2.94
C GLY A 187 7.21 19.45 3.87
N GLY A 188 7.68 18.22 3.61
CA GLY A 188 7.14 17.00 4.20
C GLY A 188 5.78 16.62 3.62
N ASP A 189 5.37 17.26 2.51
CA ASP A 189 4.02 17.15 1.98
C ASP A 189 3.92 16.11 0.88
N LEU A 190 2.80 15.39 0.88
CA LEU A 190 2.42 14.44 -0.14
C LEU A 190 1.29 15.01 -1.00
N LEU A 191 1.56 15.23 -2.28
CA LEU A 191 0.64 15.84 -3.23
C LEU A 191 0.19 14.84 -4.30
N THR A 192 -1.10 14.76 -4.58
CA THR A 192 -1.63 14.00 -5.72
C THR A 192 -1.41 14.77 -7.03
N TYR A 193 -1.20 14.05 -8.14
CA TYR A 193 -1.13 14.63 -9.48
C TYR A 193 -2.28 14.14 -10.38
N ASP A 194 -3.20 15.04 -10.68
CA ASP A 194 -4.36 14.80 -11.55
C ASP A 194 -4.26 15.51 -12.91
N GLY A 195 -3.11 16.10 -13.21
CA GLY A 195 -2.85 16.83 -14.45
C GLY A 195 -2.63 15.94 -15.67
N GLN A 196 -2.32 16.57 -16.81
CA GLN A 196 -2.04 15.85 -18.05
C GLN A 196 -0.75 15.01 -17.92
N ARG A 197 -0.81 13.75 -18.32
CA ARG A 197 0.31 12.80 -18.17
C ARG A 197 1.30 12.91 -19.34
N THR A 198 1.90 14.09 -19.50
CA THR A 198 2.97 14.37 -20.47
C THR A 198 4.26 14.75 -19.74
N ALA A 199 5.42 14.51 -20.34
CA ALA A 199 6.70 14.79 -19.69
C ALA A 199 6.83 16.26 -19.27
N LYS A 200 6.42 17.18 -20.15
CA LYS A 200 6.42 18.63 -19.90
C LYS A 200 5.62 19.01 -18.65
N GLU A 201 4.39 18.49 -18.53
CA GLU A 201 3.50 18.85 -17.42
C GLU A 201 3.97 18.23 -16.10
N LEU A 202 4.47 16.99 -16.13
CA LEU A 202 5.07 16.33 -14.95
C LEU A 202 6.32 17.08 -14.45
N ILE A 203 7.24 17.45 -15.35
CA ILE A 203 8.43 18.24 -15.01
C ILE A 203 8.03 19.60 -14.43
N SER A 204 7.03 20.25 -15.04
CA SER A 204 6.53 21.55 -14.56
C SER A 204 5.94 21.43 -13.15
N PHE A 205 5.19 20.37 -12.89
CA PHE A 205 4.62 20.07 -11.57
C PHE A 205 5.71 19.82 -10.53
N ILE A 206 6.72 18.99 -10.82
CA ILE A 206 7.86 18.74 -9.92
C ILE A 206 8.55 20.06 -9.57
N LYS A 207 8.93 20.86 -10.59
CA LYS A 207 9.64 22.13 -10.40
C LYS A 207 8.84 23.14 -9.58
N LYS A 208 7.52 23.16 -9.75
CA LYS A 208 6.63 24.05 -9.00
C LYS A 208 6.53 23.68 -7.51
N ASN A 209 6.53 22.38 -7.20
CA ASN A 209 6.18 21.91 -5.85
C ASN A 209 7.38 21.48 -5.00
N ARG A 210 8.56 21.25 -5.58
CA ARG A 210 9.78 20.81 -4.84
C ARG A 210 10.29 21.74 -3.72
N GLY A 211 9.72 22.96 -3.61
CA GLY A 211 10.07 23.94 -2.58
C GLY A 211 8.87 24.50 -1.81
N ALA A 212 7.67 23.97 -2.03
CA ALA A 212 6.46 24.43 -1.34
C ALA A 212 6.26 23.64 -0.03
N LYS A 213 5.87 24.34 1.04
CA LYS A 213 5.08 23.77 2.14
C LYS A 213 3.62 23.78 1.69
N ALA A 214 2.92 22.66 1.73
CA ALA A 214 1.56 22.54 1.25
C ALA A 214 0.64 23.42 2.09
N ALA A 215 -0.02 24.35 1.42
CA ALA A 215 -1.35 24.76 1.85
C ALA A 215 -2.28 23.62 1.46
N ALA A 216 -2.97 23.04 2.44
CA ALA A 216 -4.06 22.11 2.21
C ALA A 216 -5.03 22.70 1.18
N VAL A 217 -5.24 22.00 0.07
CA VAL A 217 -6.19 22.42 -0.96
C VAL A 217 -7.59 22.10 -0.43
N GLU A 218 -8.34 23.14 -0.06
CA GLU A 218 -9.78 23.06 0.08
C GLU A 218 -10.40 22.62 -1.26
N VAL A 219 -11.23 21.58 -1.19
CA VAL A 219 -12.08 21.15 -2.29
C VAL A 219 -13.12 22.23 -2.51
N THR A 220 -12.95 23.06 -3.54
CA THR A 220 -14.03 23.91 -4.05
C THR A 220 -15.03 23.03 -4.78
N GLN A 221 -16.13 22.69 -4.11
CA GLN A 221 -17.36 22.25 -4.75
C GLN A 221 -17.82 23.32 -5.73
N THR A 222 -17.87 22.97 -7.01
CA THR A 222 -18.65 23.70 -8.01
C THR A 222 -20.08 23.15 -7.97
N ASP A 223 -20.93 23.72 -7.12
CA ASP A 223 -22.37 23.60 -7.30
C ASP A 223 -22.81 24.73 -8.23
N ALA A 224 -23.25 24.34 -9.43
CA ALA A 224 -23.93 25.20 -10.38
C ALA A 224 -25.28 24.56 -10.72
N VAL A 225 -26.33 24.96 -10.00
CA VAL A 225 -27.69 25.13 -10.54
C VAL A 225 -28.37 26.25 -9.74
N GLU A 226 -28.37 27.47 -10.26
CA GLU A 226 -29.34 28.49 -9.85
C GLU A 226 -30.62 28.27 -10.67
N GLU A 227 -31.72 27.93 -9.97
CA GLU A 227 -33.07 28.10 -10.48
C GLU A 227 -33.45 29.58 -10.40
N GLU A 228 -33.76 30.16 -11.55
CA GLU A 228 -34.24 31.52 -11.69
C GLU A 228 -35.74 31.58 -11.31
N VAL A 229 -36.05 32.11 -10.14
CA VAL A 229 -37.42 32.48 -9.72
C VAL A 229 -37.57 33.99 -9.86
N THR A 230 -38.18 34.44 -10.96
CA THR A 230 -38.66 35.82 -11.07
C THR A 230 -40.18 35.87 -10.95
N SER A 231 -40.64 36.45 -9.85
CA SER A 231 -42.02 36.84 -9.58
C SER A 231 -42.40 38.10 -10.37
N SER A 232 -43.56 38.08 -11.05
CA SER A 232 -44.32 39.30 -11.37
C SER A 232 -45.82 39.07 -11.14
N THR A 233 -46.44 40.03 -10.47
CA THR A 233 -47.72 40.06 -9.74
C THR A 233 -48.97 40.13 -10.66
N PRO A 234 -50.22 40.26 -10.14
CA PRO A 234 -51.31 39.33 -10.44
C PRO A 234 -52.42 39.92 -11.33
N SER A 235 -53.27 39.06 -11.90
CA SER A 235 -54.60 39.44 -12.37
C SER A 235 -55.57 38.31 -12.06
N GLY A 236 -56.57 38.59 -11.24
CA GLY A 236 -57.54 37.61 -10.79
C GLY A 236 -58.55 37.22 -11.87
N SER A 237 -59.22 36.09 -11.64
CA SER A 237 -60.70 35.92 -11.65
C SER A 237 -61.04 34.43 -11.57
N ILE A 238 -61.71 34.05 -10.48
CA ILE A 238 -62.99 33.30 -10.45
C ILE A 238 -63.01 31.81 -10.91
N GLN A 239 -63.27 30.95 -9.91
CA GLN A 239 -64.20 29.79 -9.81
C GLN A 239 -64.28 28.77 -10.96
N ASP A 240 -64.07 27.47 -10.65
CA ASP A 240 -65.18 26.53 -10.44
C ASP A 240 -64.75 25.11 -10.02
N GLU A 241 -65.64 24.55 -9.20
CA GLU A 241 -65.91 23.18 -8.71
C GLU A 241 -65.38 21.95 -9.49
N LEU A 242 -64.73 21.01 -8.79
CA LEU A 242 -65.26 19.73 -8.27
C LEU A 242 -64.12 18.82 -7.76
#